data_AF-A0A7S2BM24-F1
#
_entry.id   AF-A0A7S2BM24-F1
#
_cell.length_a   1.000
_cell.length_b   1.000
_cell.length_c   1.000
_cell.angle_alpha   90.00
_cell.angle_beta   90.00
_cell.angle_gamma   90.00
#
_symmetry.space_group_name_H-M   'P 1'
#
loop_
_entity.id
_entity.type
_entity.pdbx_description
1 polymer ?
#
loop_
_entity_poly.entity_id
_entity_poly.type
_entity_poly.pdbx_seq_one_letter_code
_entity_poly.pdbx_strand_id
1 'polypeptide(L)'
;IVRSMYHSGRSNCQSNNAIGRSPEKRKMVIKPFKVKPKLPENFEDVAWGKLQRAVQAVANKQPVETSREELYRLVEDLCIHKLSARLYHRLYSHCESTISLKLESLKGQTPAHDVFLEMVERRWCEHCDQMLTIRSIFLYL
;
A
#
# COMPACT_ATOMS: atom_id res chain seq x y z
N ILE A 1 44.94 -28.89 57.55
CA ILE A 1 45.34 -30.32 57.65
C ILE A 1 44.78 -30.95 56.37
N VAL A 2 45.49 -31.16 55.27
CA VAL A 2 46.83 -31.73 55.03
C VAL A 2 47.43 -31.14 53.74
N ARG A 3 48.72 -30.77 53.84
CA ARG A 3 49.84 -30.74 52.86
C ARG A 3 49.52 -30.63 51.36
N SER A 4 50.02 -29.60 50.66
CA SER A 4 51.43 -29.34 50.29
C SER A 4 51.72 -29.88 48.90
N MET A 5 52.25 -29.04 47.99
CA MET A 5 53.65 -29.16 47.56
C MET A 5 53.97 -28.35 46.29
N TYR A 6 54.96 -27.46 46.45
CA TYR A 6 56.01 -27.03 45.50
C TYR A 6 55.59 -26.22 44.26
N HIS A 7 55.95 -24.93 44.19
CA HIS A 7 57.26 -24.30 43.93
C HIS A 7 57.59 -24.14 42.43
N SER A 8 57.85 -22.87 42.09
CA SER A 8 58.89 -22.41 41.16
C SER A 8 58.71 -22.70 39.67
N GLY A 9 58.67 -21.62 38.87
CA GLY A 9 59.00 -21.70 37.46
C GLY A 9 58.46 -20.53 36.64
N ARG A 10 59.18 -19.41 36.63
CA ARG A 10 58.98 -18.33 35.66
C ARG A 10 59.50 -18.82 34.30
N SER A 11 58.70 -18.77 33.23
CA SER A 11 59.20 -18.66 31.85
C SER A 11 58.10 -18.24 30.88
N ASN A 12 58.45 -17.22 30.12
CA ASN A 12 57.71 -16.55 29.07
C ASN A 12 57.63 -17.44 27.80
N CYS A 13 56.50 -17.47 27.12
CA CYS A 13 56.43 -17.90 25.72
C CYS A 13 55.62 -16.88 24.92
N GLN A 14 56.34 -16.08 24.12
CA GLN A 14 55.80 -15.31 23.01
C GLN A 14 55.53 -16.23 21.82
N SER A 15 54.35 -16.08 21.20
CA SER A 15 54.06 -16.28 19.76
C SER A 15 52.54 -16.46 19.63
N ASN A 16 51.81 -15.87 18.69
CA ASN A 16 52.14 -15.04 17.55
C ASN A 16 50.89 -14.21 17.21
N ASN A 17 51.10 -13.01 16.70
CA ASN A 17 50.08 -12.24 15.98
C ASN A 17 49.56 -13.09 14.80
N ALA A 18 48.34 -13.61 14.90
CA ALA A 18 47.62 -14.15 13.75
C ALA A 18 46.81 -12.99 13.11
N ILE A 19 47.42 -12.37 12.12
CA ILE A 19 46.72 -11.51 11.17
C ILE A 19 45.69 -12.36 10.42
N GLY A 20 44.43 -11.96 10.52
CA GLY A 20 43.47 -12.02 9.42
C GLY A 20 42.96 -13.39 8.98
N ARG A 21 41.76 -13.73 9.46
CA ARG A 21 40.68 -14.11 8.53
C ARG A 21 39.33 -13.76 9.17
N SER A 22 38.78 -12.63 8.76
CA SER A 22 37.36 -12.35 8.95
C SER A 22 36.55 -13.51 8.35
N PRO A 23 35.47 -13.97 8.99
CA PRO A 23 34.67 -15.08 8.48
C PRO A 23 34.20 -14.70 7.07
N GLU A 24 34.62 -15.48 6.07
CA GLU A 24 34.18 -15.30 4.68
C GLU A 24 32.65 -15.27 4.66
N LYS A 25 32.07 -14.17 4.17
CA LYS A 25 30.63 -13.99 4.06
C LYS A 25 30.09 -15.11 3.19
N ARG A 26 29.44 -16.12 3.80
CA ARG A 26 28.76 -17.20 3.08
C ARG A 26 27.61 -16.61 2.28
N LYS A 27 27.80 -16.45 0.97
CA LYS A 27 26.79 -15.94 0.06
C LYS A 27 25.73 -17.02 -0.17
N MET A 28 24.52 -16.81 0.35
CA MET A 28 23.38 -17.67 0.01
C MET A 28 23.05 -17.52 -1.47
N VAL A 29 23.03 -18.64 -2.19
CA VAL A 29 22.61 -18.72 -3.59
C VAL A 29 21.24 -19.38 -3.62
N ILE A 30 20.21 -18.60 -3.94
CA ILE A 30 18.87 -19.13 -4.16
C ILE A 30 18.87 -19.81 -5.52
N LYS A 31 18.48 -21.10 -5.57
CA LYS A 31 18.30 -21.80 -6.85
C LYS A 31 17.10 -21.16 -7.58
N PRO A 32 17.26 -20.71 -8.83
CA PRO A 32 16.17 -20.08 -9.57
C PRO A 32 15.01 -21.08 -9.77
N PHE A 33 13.77 -20.61 -9.62
CA PHE A 33 12.59 -21.40 -9.96
C PHE A 33 12.63 -21.74 -11.45
N LYS A 34 12.27 -22.99 -11.80
CA LYS A 34 12.26 -23.47 -13.20
C LYS A 34 11.31 -22.69 -14.10
N VAL A 35 10.28 -22.07 -13.52
CA VAL A 35 9.31 -21.23 -14.22
C VAL A 35 9.10 -19.98 -13.37
N LYS A 36 9.18 -18.80 -14.00
CA LYS A 36 8.82 -17.55 -13.34
C LYS A 36 7.30 -17.57 -13.10
N PRO A 37 6.82 -17.38 -11.86
CA PRO A 37 5.39 -17.30 -11.60
C PRO A 37 4.82 -16.14 -12.44
N LYS A 38 3.78 -16.44 -13.23
CA LYS A 38 3.07 -15.45 -14.02
C LYS A 38 1.94 -14.87 -13.18
N LEU A 39 1.70 -13.57 -13.35
CA LEU A 39 0.53 -12.92 -12.78
C LEU A 39 -0.73 -13.57 -13.39
N PRO A 40 -1.76 -13.91 -12.60
CA PRO A 40 -3.03 -14.36 -13.14
C PRO A 40 -3.62 -13.32 -14.10
N GLU A 41 -4.19 -13.76 -15.23
CA GLU A 41 -4.74 -12.85 -16.24
C GLU A 41 -5.87 -11.96 -15.70
N ASN A 42 -6.64 -12.46 -14.72
CA ASN A 42 -7.75 -11.75 -14.09
C ASN A 42 -7.35 -10.88 -12.90
N PHE A 43 -6.06 -10.78 -12.57
CA PHE A 43 -5.60 -10.05 -11.39
C PHE A 43 -6.07 -8.60 -11.38
N GLU A 44 -5.93 -7.91 -12.51
CA GLU A 44 -6.30 -6.49 -12.64
C GLU A 44 -7.80 -6.28 -12.36
N ASP A 45 -8.67 -7.07 -12.99
CA ASP A 45 -10.11 -6.89 -12.85
C ASP A 45 -10.60 -7.24 -11.45
N VAL A 46 -10.01 -8.26 -10.81
CA VAL A 46 -10.31 -8.62 -9.42
C VAL A 46 -9.87 -7.52 -8.46
N ALA A 47 -8.65 -7.00 -8.63
CA ALA A 47 -8.13 -5.92 -7.80
C ALA A 47 -8.96 -4.64 -7.99
N TRP A 48 -9.25 -4.28 -9.23
CA TRP A 48 -10.12 -3.15 -9.55
C TRP A 48 -11.52 -3.31 -8.95
N GLY A 49 -12.13 -4.50 -9.03
CA GLY A 49 -13.46 -4.73 -8.45
C GLY A 49 -13.51 -4.54 -6.93
N LYS A 50 -12.43 -4.81 -6.20
CA LYS A 50 -12.32 -4.48 -4.76
C LYS A 50 -12.18 -2.98 -4.55
N LEU A 51 -11.28 -2.33 -5.29
CA LEU A 51 -11.05 -0.89 -5.19
C LEU A 51 -12.30 -0.08 -5.56
N GLN A 52 -12.99 -0.46 -6.62
CA GLN A 52 -14.22 0.18 -7.08
C GLN A 52 -15.32 0.08 -6.01
N ARG A 53 -15.49 -1.07 -5.36
CA ARG A 53 -16.45 -1.21 -4.25
C ARG A 53 -16.10 -0.29 -3.08
N ALA A 54 -14.82 -0.15 -2.75
CA ALA A 54 -14.39 0.77 -1.71
C ALA A 54 -14.68 2.24 -2.10
N VAL A 55 -14.36 2.64 -3.33
CA VAL A 55 -14.65 4.00 -3.83
C VAL A 55 -16.16 4.27 -3.83
N GLN A 56 -16.98 3.31 -4.26
CA GLN A 56 -18.43 3.42 -4.24
C GLN A 56 -18.99 3.53 -2.80
N ALA A 57 -18.43 2.75 -1.87
CA ALA A 57 -18.81 2.83 -0.46
C ALA A 57 -18.48 4.22 0.12
N VAL A 58 -17.30 4.77 -0.18
CA VAL A 58 -16.92 6.15 0.19
C VAL A 58 -17.90 7.16 -0.41
N ALA A 59 -18.23 7.04 -1.70
CA ALA A 59 -19.17 7.94 -2.37
C ALA A 59 -20.58 7.91 -1.75
N ASN A 60 -21.01 6.75 -1.25
CA ASN A 60 -22.31 6.54 -0.62
C ASN A 60 -22.29 6.71 0.91
N LYS A 61 -21.15 7.13 1.48
CA LYS A 61 -20.92 7.22 2.94
C LYS A 61 -21.25 5.90 3.68
N GLN A 62 -20.93 4.77 3.06
CA GLN A 62 -21.13 3.43 3.61
C GLN A 62 -19.83 2.87 4.19
N PRO A 63 -19.91 1.94 5.17
CA PRO A 63 -18.72 1.25 5.65
C PRO A 63 -18.05 0.46 4.53
N VAL A 64 -16.71 0.51 4.51
CA VAL A 64 -15.91 -0.27 3.56
C VAL A 64 -15.61 -1.63 4.19
N GLU A 65 -16.05 -2.72 3.54
CA GLU A 65 -15.84 -4.09 4.03
C GLU A 65 -14.35 -4.49 4.03
N THR A 66 -13.59 -3.95 3.08
CA THR A 66 -12.16 -4.23 2.91
C THR A 66 -11.33 -3.28 3.77
N SER A 67 -10.31 -3.82 4.46
CA SER A 67 -9.42 -2.99 5.27
C SER A 67 -8.64 -1.98 4.42
N ARG A 68 -8.31 -0.82 4.98
CA ARG A 68 -7.52 0.20 4.28
C ARG A 68 -6.13 -0.30 3.88
N GLU A 69 -5.51 -1.14 4.70
CA GLU A 69 -4.20 -1.74 4.41
C GLU A 69 -4.27 -2.68 3.21
N GLU A 70 -5.32 -3.51 3.12
CA GLU A 70 -5.53 -4.38 1.97
C GLU A 70 -5.75 -3.57 0.69
N LEU A 71 -6.52 -2.49 0.74
CA LEU A 71 -6.71 -1.61 -0.42
C LEU A 71 -5.38 -0.96 -0.85
N TYR A 72 -4.57 -0.49 0.11
CA TYR A 72 -3.27 0.10 -0.19
C TYR A 72 -2.33 -0.91 -0.86
N ARG A 73 -2.25 -2.14 -0.33
CA ARG A 73 -1.46 -3.22 -0.92
C ARG A 73 -1.90 -3.58 -2.34
N LEU A 74 -3.22 -3.59 -2.60
CA LEU A 74 -3.74 -3.83 -3.95
C LEU A 74 -3.31 -2.73 -4.94
N VAL A 75 -3.34 -1.46 -4.53
CA VAL A 75 -2.85 -0.35 -5.37
C VAL A 75 -1.36 -0.49 -5.63
N GLU A 76 -0.57 -0.78 -4.58
CA GLU A 76 0.87 -1.01 -4.70
C GLU A 76 1.20 -2.17 -5.66
N ASP A 77 0.53 -3.32 -5.51
CA ASP A 77 0.73 -4.49 -6.38
C ASP A 77 0.44 -4.14 -7.86
N LEU A 78 -0.66 -3.43 -8.13
CA LEU A 78 -0.99 -2.98 -9.49
C LEU A 78 0.10 -2.07 -10.07
N CYS A 79 0.66 -1.16 -9.27
CA CYS A 79 1.73 -0.27 -9.70
C CYS A 79 3.06 -1.00 -9.94
N ILE A 80 3.44 -1.94 -9.05
CA ILE A 80 4.63 -2.79 -9.22
C ILE A 80 4.54 -3.60 -10.52
N HIS A 81 3.35 -4.08 -10.85
CA HIS A 81 3.06 -4.82 -12.08
C HIS A 81 2.86 -3.95 -13.33
N LYS A 82 3.16 -2.64 -13.27
CA LYS A 82 3.07 -1.69 -14.39
C LYS A 82 1.65 -1.46 -14.93
N LEU A 83 0.64 -1.61 -14.07
CA LEU A 83 -0.78 -1.38 -14.39
C LEU A 83 -1.30 -0.01 -13.90
N SER A 84 -0.42 0.86 -13.39
CA SER A 84 -0.76 2.16 -12.79
C SER A 84 -1.54 3.09 -13.74
N ALA A 85 -1.13 3.20 -15.00
CA ALA A 85 -1.82 4.06 -15.97
C ALA A 85 -3.28 3.62 -16.19
N ARG A 86 -3.50 2.30 -16.30
CA ARG A 86 -4.85 1.73 -16.45
C ARG A 86 -5.68 1.94 -15.18
N LEU A 87 -5.07 1.76 -14.02
CA LEU A 87 -5.71 2.03 -12.72
C LEU A 87 -6.15 3.49 -12.61
N TYR A 88 -5.27 4.43 -12.97
CA TYR A 88 -5.59 5.86 -12.98
C TYR A 88 -6.78 6.16 -13.89
N HIS A 89 -6.78 5.65 -15.13
CA HIS A 89 -7.90 5.87 -16.06
C HIS A 89 -9.23 5.32 -15.53
N ARG A 90 -9.22 4.11 -14.93
CA ARG A 90 -10.42 3.53 -14.31
C ARG A 90 -10.93 4.39 -13.15
N LEU A 91 -10.02 4.85 -12.28
CA LEU A 91 -10.36 5.73 -11.17
C LEU A 91 -10.92 7.07 -11.65
N TYR A 92 -10.25 7.70 -12.62
CA TYR A 92 -10.68 8.96 -13.23
C TYR A 92 -12.08 8.84 -13.82
N SER A 93 -12.32 7.83 -14.67
CA SER A 93 -13.62 7.61 -15.31
C SER A 93 -14.73 7.35 -14.29
N HIS A 94 -14.44 6.61 -13.22
CA HIS A 94 -15.40 6.38 -12.14
C HIS A 94 -15.75 7.67 -11.38
N CYS A 95 -14.75 8.50 -11.05
CA CYS A 95 -14.96 9.79 -10.40
C CYS A 95 -15.75 10.76 -11.30
N GLU A 96 -15.39 10.86 -12.57
CA GLU A 96 -16.08 11.68 -13.57
C GLU A 96 -17.56 11.28 -13.70
N SER A 97 -17.83 9.99 -13.83
CA SER A 97 -19.20 9.45 -13.90
C SER A 97 -19.99 9.78 -12.64
N THR A 98 -19.37 9.65 -11.47
CA THR A 98 -20.00 9.93 -10.17
C THR A 98 -20.37 11.41 -10.03
N ILE A 99 -19.45 12.32 -10.39
CA ILE A 99 -19.70 13.77 -10.34
C ILE A 99 -20.80 14.16 -11.34
N SER A 100 -20.75 13.60 -12.55
CA SER A 100 -21.75 13.86 -13.59
C SER A 100 -23.16 13.49 -13.10
N LEU A 101 -23.34 12.29 -12.54
CA LEU A 101 -24.62 11.86 -11.96
C LEU A 101 -25.10 12.77 -10.82
N LYS A 102 -24.19 13.22 -9.95
CA LYS A 102 -24.53 14.17 -8.88
C LYS A 102 -24.96 15.52 -9.43
N LEU A 103 -24.32 16.00 -10.49
CA LEU A 103 -24.68 17.26 -11.14
C LEU A 103 -26.04 17.14 -11.85
N GLU A 104 -26.30 16.04 -12.55
CA GLU A 104 -27.61 15.78 -13.16
C GLU A 104 -28.72 15.76 -12.09
N SER A 105 -28.46 15.23 -10.89
CA SER A 105 -29.44 15.25 -9.78
C SER A 105 -29.76 16.66 -9.24
N LEU A 106 -28.89 17.64 -9.52
CA LEU A 106 -29.11 19.04 -9.16
C LEU A 106 -29.89 19.79 -10.23
N LYS A 107 -29.80 19.36 -11.50
CA LYS A 107 -30.56 19.95 -12.59
C LYS A 107 -32.06 19.67 -12.38
N GLY A 108 -32.89 20.69 -12.58
CA GLY A 108 -34.35 20.59 -12.39
C GLY A 108 -34.82 20.70 -10.95
N GLN A 109 -33.92 20.85 -9.97
CA GLN A 109 -34.29 21.30 -8.63
C GLN A 109 -34.70 22.79 -8.73
N THR A 110 -35.92 23.12 -8.32
CA THR A 110 -36.41 24.52 -8.25
C THR A 110 -36.78 24.95 -6.83
N PRO A 111 -35.86 24.86 -5.85
CA PRO A 111 -36.08 25.52 -4.56
C PRO A 111 -35.81 27.03 -4.68
N ALA A 112 -36.06 27.77 -3.61
CA ALA A 112 -35.63 29.16 -3.52
C ALA A 112 -34.09 29.27 -3.69
N HIS A 113 -33.61 30.41 -4.17
CA HIS A 113 -32.23 30.59 -4.61
C HIS A 113 -31.20 30.31 -3.50
N ASP A 114 -31.48 30.79 -2.29
CA ASP A 114 -30.72 30.51 -1.07
C ASP A 114 -30.62 29.00 -0.78
N VAL A 115 -31.74 28.29 -0.82
CA VAL A 115 -31.78 26.84 -0.60
C VAL A 115 -31.01 26.09 -1.68
N PHE A 116 -31.08 26.54 -2.94
CA PHE A 116 -30.30 25.94 -4.02
C PHE A 116 -28.79 26.08 -3.78
N LEU A 117 -28.33 27.25 -3.34
CA LEU A 117 -26.91 27.48 -3.05
C LEU A 117 -26.41 26.61 -1.90
N GLU A 118 -27.17 26.49 -0.81
CA GLU A 118 -26.85 25.60 0.31
C GLU A 118 -26.75 24.13 -0.14
N MET A 119 -27.62 23.70 -1.06
CA MET A 119 -27.54 22.37 -1.65
C MET A 119 -26.26 22.16 -2.45
N VAL A 120 -25.84 23.14 -3.26
CA VAL A 120 -24.60 23.07 -4.04
C VAL A 120 -23.39 23.05 -3.11
N GLU A 121 -23.34 23.93 -2.11
CA GLU A 121 -22.27 23.98 -1.11
C GLU A 121 -22.12 22.63 -0.40
N ARG A 122 -23.23 22.08 0.10
CA ARG A 122 -23.21 20.77 0.77
C ARG A 122 -22.65 19.67 -0.13
N ARG A 123 -23.08 19.62 -1.39
CA ARG A 123 -22.59 18.61 -2.36
C ARG A 123 -21.11 18.79 -2.68
N TRP A 124 -20.63 20.03 -2.71
CA TRP A 124 -19.23 20.35 -2.90
C TRP A 124 -18.39 19.89 -1.69
N CYS A 125 -18.80 20.21 -0.47
CA CYS A 125 -18.13 19.75 0.75
C CYS A 125 -18.06 18.21 0.82
N GLU A 126 -19.17 17.53 0.53
CA GLU A 126 -19.21 16.07 0.47
C GLU A 126 -18.26 15.50 -0.60
N HIS A 127 -18.16 16.16 -1.75
CA HIS A 127 -17.22 15.75 -2.79
C HIS A 127 -15.76 15.89 -2.34
N CYS A 128 -15.40 17.00 -1.70
CA CYS A 128 -14.07 17.22 -1.15
C CYS A 128 -13.67 16.14 -0.14
N ASP A 129 -14.55 15.82 0.82
CA ASP A 129 -14.31 14.79 1.83
C ASP A 129 -14.11 13.39 1.22
N GLN A 130 -14.95 13.05 0.23
CA GLN A 130 -14.84 11.80 -0.50
C GLN A 130 -13.51 11.72 -1.25
N MET A 131 -13.11 12.79 -1.95
CA MET A 131 -11.84 12.84 -2.67
C MET A 131 -10.63 12.76 -1.75
N LEU A 132 -10.68 13.33 -0.54
CA LEU A 132 -9.62 13.17 0.46
C LEU A 132 -9.47 11.70 0.89
N THR A 133 -10.59 11.00 1.06
CA THR A 133 -10.59 9.59 1.43
C THR A 133 -10.09 8.71 0.28
N ILE A 134 -10.55 8.95 -0.95
CA ILE A 134 -10.06 8.28 -2.16
C ILE A 134 -8.56 8.51 -2.31
N ARG A 135 -8.07 9.74 -2.18
CA ARG A 135 -6.64 10.06 -2.20
C ARG A 135 -5.85 9.26 -1.15
N SER A 136 -6.41 9.05 0.04
CA SER A 136 -5.75 8.25 1.08
C SER A 136 -5.63 6.77 0.73
N ILE A 137 -6.61 6.22 0.00
CA ILE A 137 -6.60 4.82 -0.47
C ILE A 137 -5.59 4.65 -1.62
N PHE A 138 -5.57 5.60 -2.55
CA PHE A 138 -4.74 5.56 -3.76
C PHE A 138 -3.39 6.30 -3.59
N LEU A 139 -2.89 6.47 -2.36
CA LEU A 139 -1.71 7.29 -2.09
C LEU A 139 -0.43 6.80 -2.81
N TYR A 140 -0.34 5.51 -3.16
CA TYR A 140 0.79 4.95 -3.89
C TYR A 140 0.75 5.26 -5.41
N LEU A 141 -0.44 5.50 -5.97
CA LEU A 141 -0.64 5.78 -7.38
C LEU A 141 -0.20 7.20 -7.73
#